data_AF-A0A0G1NFR2-F1
#
_entry.id   AF-A0A0G1NFR2-F1
#
_cell.length_a   1.000
_cell.length_b   1.000
_cell.length_c   1.000
_cell.angle_alpha   90.00
_cell.angle_beta   90.00
_cell.angle_gamma   90.00
#
_symmetry.space_group_name_H-M   'P 1'
#
loop_
_entity.id
_entity.type
_entity.pdbx_description
1 polymer ?
#
loop_
_entity_poly.entity_id
_entity_poly.type
_entity_poly.pdbx_seq_one_letter_code
_entity_poly.pdbx_strand_id
1 'polypeptide(L)'
;MLTVETKRKIDYLRDVLVGKIPVPSQQIEQITLGLIYKFMSDIDEQNEELGGKSFFSGEYKKYAWKNIMDRSLAGHERVLLYAEGLEMMSRNKDLPQLFRDIFKGAFLPFKDAAILDLFLKGINEFKYEHNEELGDARR
;
A
#
# COMPACT_ATOMS: atom_id res chain seq x y z
N MET A 1 18.63 4.65 -8.92
CA MET A 1 18.19 6.05 -9.07
C MET A 1 16.69 6.06 -9.34
N LEU A 2 15.93 7.03 -8.81
CA LEU A 2 14.53 7.23 -9.23
C LEU A 2 14.50 7.48 -10.74
N THR A 3 13.86 6.58 -11.49
CA THR A 3 13.74 6.76 -12.95
C THR A 3 12.78 7.90 -13.25
N VAL A 4 12.88 8.47 -14.46
CA VAL A 4 11.93 9.48 -14.95
C VAL A 4 10.48 8.97 -14.85
N GLU A 5 10.28 7.67 -15.05
CA GLU A 5 8.99 7.01 -14.93
C GLU A 5 8.49 6.98 -13.47
N THR A 6 9.34 6.60 -12.51
CA THR A 6 8.97 6.62 -11.08
C THR A 6 8.55 8.01 -10.63
N LYS A 7 9.28 9.06 -11.06
CA LYS A 7 8.92 10.44 -10.74
C LYS A 7 7.55 10.83 -11.30
N ARG A 8 7.26 10.48 -12.57
CA ARG A 8 5.94 10.75 -13.18
C ARG A 8 4.80 10.05 -12.45
N LYS A 9 5.00 8.81 -11.99
CA LYS A 9 3.99 8.07 -11.19
C LYS A 9 3.72 8.75 -9.84
N ILE A 10 4.77 9.25 -9.17
CA ILE A 10 4.62 10.01 -7.92
C ILE A 10 3.90 11.34 -8.17
N ASP A 11 4.27 12.07 -9.21
CA ASP A 11 3.61 13.34 -9.55
C ASP A 11 2.12 13.13 -9.87
N TYR A 12 1.77 12.08 -10.61
CA TYR A 12 0.38 11.68 -10.83
C TYR A 12 -0.39 11.43 -9.52
N LEU A 13 0.20 10.69 -8.58
CA LEU A 13 -0.44 10.43 -7.29
C LEU A 13 -0.66 11.71 -6.48
N ARG A 14 0.28 12.65 -6.54
CA ARG A 14 0.13 13.96 -5.90
C ARG A 14 -1.00 14.76 -6.52
N ASP A 15 -1.13 14.75 -7.84
CA ASP A 15 -2.21 15.42 -8.57
C ASP A 15 -3.59 14.82 -8.22
N VAL A 16 -3.67 13.50 -8.02
CA VAL A 16 -4.91 12.85 -7.53
C VAL A 16 -5.26 13.33 -6.12
N LEU A 17 -4.27 13.56 -5.26
CA LEU A 17 -4.49 13.92 -3.86
C LEU A 17 -4.69 15.42 -3.62
N VAL A 18 -4.23 16.32 -4.51
CA VAL A 18 -4.24 17.78 -4.25
C VAL A 18 -5.61 18.35 -3.92
N GLY A 19 -6.69 17.78 -4.46
CA GLY A 19 -8.07 18.19 -4.19
C GLY A 19 -8.64 17.68 -2.86
N LYS A 20 -7.99 16.73 -2.19
CA LYS A 20 -8.42 16.13 -0.90
C LYS A 20 -7.44 16.36 0.23
N ILE A 21 -6.15 16.47 -0.08
CA ILE A 21 -5.05 16.71 0.84
C ILE A 21 -4.28 17.92 0.31
N PRO A 22 -4.53 19.13 0.83
CA PRO A 22 -3.94 20.36 0.28
C PRO A 22 -2.45 20.50 0.62
N VAL A 23 -1.98 19.83 1.68
CA VAL A 23 -0.61 19.95 2.17
C VAL A 23 0.30 18.95 1.44
N PRO A 24 1.33 19.40 0.71
CA PRO A 24 2.19 18.51 -0.08
C PRO A 24 2.89 17.43 0.75
N SER A 25 3.33 17.74 1.97
CA SER A 25 3.97 16.75 2.85
C SER A 25 3.02 15.61 3.23
N GLN A 26 1.76 15.92 3.50
CA GLN A 26 0.73 14.92 3.81
C GLN A 26 0.35 14.06 2.59
N GLN A 27 0.42 14.62 1.38
CA GLN A 27 0.27 13.84 0.15
C GLN A 27 1.38 12.79 0.04
N ILE A 28 2.63 13.20 0.27
CA ILE A 28 3.78 12.29 0.25
C ILE A 28 3.62 11.22 1.32
N GLU A 29 3.21 11.58 2.54
CA GLU A 29 2.94 10.63 3.62
C GLU A 29 1.89 9.59 3.22
N GLN A 30 0.77 10.02 2.64
CA GLN A 30 -0.28 9.10 2.17
C GLN A 30 0.22 8.18 1.05
N ILE A 31 1.01 8.70 0.11
CA ILE A 31 1.64 7.90 -0.95
C ILE A 31 2.59 6.87 -0.34
N THR A 32 3.45 7.28 0.60
CA THR A 32 4.39 6.39 1.27
C THR A 32 3.66 5.27 2.02
N LEU A 33 2.58 5.59 2.76
CA LEU A 33 1.75 4.58 3.43
C LEU A 33 1.14 3.59 2.42
N GLY A 34 0.57 4.09 1.32
CA GLY A 34 0.01 3.24 0.26
C GLY A 34 1.05 2.32 -0.39
N LEU A 35 2.25 2.84 -0.67
CA LEU A 35 3.34 2.06 -1.25
C LEU A 35 3.83 0.97 -0.29
N ILE A 36 4.04 1.29 0.99
CA ILE A 36 4.47 0.30 1.99
C ILE A 36 3.40 -0.79 2.17
N TYR A 37 2.13 -0.39 2.21
CA TYR A 37 1.01 -1.31 2.33
C TYR A 37 0.96 -2.28 1.14
N LYS A 38 1.01 -1.75 -0.09
CA LYS A 38 1.04 -2.58 -1.30
C LYS A 38 2.26 -3.51 -1.27
N PHE A 39 3.43 -2.97 -0.93
CA PHE A 39 4.68 -3.74 -0.89
C PHE A 39 4.60 -4.93 0.07
N MET A 40 4.01 -4.76 1.25
CA MET A 40 3.76 -5.89 2.15
C MET A 40 2.88 -6.95 1.50
N SER A 41 1.82 -6.55 0.78
CA SER A 41 0.93 -7.49 0.12
C SER A 41 1.61 -8.20 -1.07
N ASP A 42 2.46 -7.50 -1.82
CA ASP A 42 3.23 -8.09 -2.91
C ASP A 42 4.21 -9.15 -2.37
N ILE A 43 4.87 -8.89 -1.23
CA ILE A 43 5.73 -9.88 -0.57
C ILE A 43 4.92 -11.10 -0.14
N ASP A 44 3.73 -10.92 0.40
CA ASP A 44 2.86 -12.03 0.80
C ASP A 44 2.48 -12.92 -0.38
N GLU A 45 2.15 -12.33 -1.53
CA GLU A 45 1.84 -13.08 -2.75
C GLU A 45 3.05 -13.88 -3.26
N GLN A 46 4.26 -13.34 -3.16
CA GLN A 46 5.49 -14.08 -3.50
C GLN A 46 5.83 -15.17 -2.47
N ASN A 47 5.58 -14.91 -1.19
CA ASN A 47 5.86 -15.86 -0.10
C ASN A 47 4.85 -17.02 -0.04
N GLU A 48 3.60 -16.84 -0.49
CA GLU A 48 2.60 -17.91 -0.59
C GLU A 48 3.13 -19.09 -1.44
N GLU A 49 3.95 -18.82 -2.46
CA GLU A 49 4.56 -19.84 -3.32
C GLU A 49 5.73 -20.58 -2.63
N LEU A 50 6.34 -19.98 -1.60
CA LEU A 50 7.54 -20.47 -0.92
C LEU A 50 7.29 -20.95 0.52
N GLY A 51 6.03 -20.89 1.00
CA GLY A 51 5.67 -21.27 2.37
C GLY A 51 6.16 -20.28 3.45
N GLY A 52 6.41 -19.03 3.07
CA GLY A 52 6.87 -17.97 3.97
C GLY A 52 5.79 -17.45 4.93
N LYS A 53 6.19 -16.65 5.92
CA LYS A 53 5.24 -15.97 6.81
C LYS A 53 4.52 -14.86 6.04
N SER A 54 3.19 -14.82 6.18
CA SER A 54 2.33 -13.81 5.58
C SER A 54 1.96 -12.73 6.60
N PHE A 55 2.06 -11.47 6.18
CA PHE A 55 1.63 -10.27 6.88
C PHE A 55 0.10 -10.19 6.98
N PHE A 56 -0.62 -10.54 5.91
CA PHE A 56 -2.07 -10.53 5.79
C PHE A 56 -2.67 -11.93 6.01
N SER A 57 -2.51 -12.45 7.22
CA SER A 57 -3.01 -13.78 7.62
C SER A 57 -4.18 -13.70 8.61
N GLY A 58 -4.88 -14.81 8.82
CA GLY A 58 -6.02 -14.89 9.75
C GLY A 58 -7.11 -13.86 9.46
N GLU A 59 -7.46 -13.06 10.48
CA GLU A 59 -8.46 -11.98 10.37
C GLU A 59 -8.02 -10.83 9.46
N TYR A 60 -6.71 -10.66 9.24
CA TYR A 60 -6.15 -9.58 8.43
C TYR A 60 -6.12 -9.90 6.93
N LYS A 61 -6.41 -11.15 6.54
CA LYS A 61 -6.40 -11.60 5.14
C LYS A 61 -7.32 -10.76 4.24
N LYS A 62 -8.46 -10.32 4.77
CA LYS A 62 -9.41 -9.47 4.02
C LYS A 62 -8.79 -8.14 3.57
N TYR A 63 -7.75 -7.66 4.24
CA TYR A 63 -7.09 -6.40 3.90
C TYR A 63 -5.93 -6.54 2.91
N ALA A 64 -5.63 -7.75 2.40
CA ALA A 64 -4.63 -7.92 1.35
C ALA A 64 -4.96 -7.05 0.12
N TRP A 65 -3.93 -6.58 -0.58
CA TRP A 65 -4.07 -5.64 -1.71
C TRP A 65 -4.95 -6.21 -2.83
N LYS A 66 -4.79 -7.51 -3.17
CA LYS A 66 -5.64 -8.21 -4.13
C LYS A 66 -7.13 -8.12 -3.80
N ASN A 67 -7.49 -8.15 -2.52
CA ASN A 67 -8.89 -8.09 -2.08
C ASN A 67 -9.43 -6.65 -2.14
N ILE A 68 -8.61 -5.65 -1.83
CA ILE A 68 -8.99 -4.22 -1.95
C ILE A 68 -9.21 -3.85 -3.43
N MET A 69 -8.38 -4.38 -4.32
CA MET A 69 -8.42 -4.14 -5.76
C MET A 69 -9.47 -5.00 -6.49
N ASP A 70 -10.24 -5.83 -5.77
CA ASP A 70 -11.30 -6.64 -6.36
C ASP A 70 -12.33 -5.74 -7.06
N ARG A 71 -12.65 -6.08 -8.32
CA ARG A 71 -13.56 -5.33 -9.18
C ARG A 71 -15.03 -5.47 -8.75
N SER A 72 -15.35 -6.50 -7.98
CA SER A 72 -16.70 -6.74 -7.46
C SER A 72 -17.06 -5.81 -6.28
N LEU A 73 -16.06 -5.24 -5.59
CA LEU A 73 -16.29 -4.30 -4.49
C LEU A 73 -16.90 -2.99 -4.99
N ALA A 74 -17.98 -2.56 -4.33
CA ALA A 74 -18.50 -1.23 -4.54
C ALA A 74 -17.50 -0.18 -4.04
N GLY A 75 -17.49 1.01 -4.66
CA GLY A 75 -16.52 2.05 -4.33
C GLY A 75 -16.52 2.46 -2.85
N HIS A 76 -17.69 2.52 -2.22
CA HIS A 76 -17.80 2.80 -0.78
C HIS A 76 -17.23 1.67 0.09
N GLU A 77 -17.50 0.42 -0.28
CA GLU A 77 -16.95 -0.75 0.43
C GLU A 77 -15.43 -0.79 0.33
N ARG A 78 -14.87 -0.45 -0.85
CA ARG A 78 -13.42 -0.31 -1.03
C ARG A 78 -12.81 0.76 -0.12
N VAL A 79 -13.49 1.91 0.03
CA VAL A 79 -13.07 2.97 0.95
C VAL A 79 -13.03 2.45 2.39
N LEU A 80 -14.08 1.77 2.84
CA LEU A 80 -14.14 1.21 4.18
C LEU A 80 -13.05 0.17 4.40
N LEU A 81 -12.89 -0.77 3.47
CA LEU A 81 -11.94 -1.87 3.58
C LEU A 81 -10.48 -1.36 3.63
N TYR A 82 -10.14 -0.40 2.77
CA TYR A 82 -8.79 0.17 2.76
C TYR A 82 -8.51 1.00 4.02
N ALA A 83 -9.46 1.85 4.44
CA ALA A 83 -9.31 2.64 5.66
C ALA A 83 -9.16 1.75 6.91
N GLU A 84 -10.02 0.73 7.03
CA GLU A 84 -9.94 -0.26 8.12
C GLU A 84 -8.60 -1.01 8.09
N GLY A 85 -8.12 -1.38 6.90
CA GLY A 85 -6.81 -2.02 6.73
C GLY A 85 -5.65 -1.16 7.26
N LEU A 86 -5.60 0.13 6.89
CA LEU A 86 -4.56 1.06 7.38
C LEU A 86 -4.51 1.12 8.90
N GLU A 87 -5.68 1.19 9.56
CA GLU A 87 -5.77 1.27 11.02
C GLU A 87 -5.38 -0.06 11.69
N MET A 88 -5.88 -1.17 11.14
CA MET A 88 -5.74 -2.49 11.73
C MET A 88 -4.32 -3.07 11.60
N MET A 89 -3.54 -2.66 10.60
CA MET A 89 -2.15 -3.12 10.48
C MET A 89 -1.31 -2.76 11.72
N SER A 90 -1.54 -1.62 12.35
CA SER A 90 -0.83 -1.26 13.60
C SER A 90 -1.07 -2.25 14.75
N ARG A 91 -2.20 -2.97 14.73
CA ARG A 91 -2.64 -3.92 15.75
C ARG A 91 -2.27 -5.38 15.44
N ASN A 92 -1.87 -5.65 14.21
CA ASN A 92 -1.49 -6.98 13.76
C ASN A 92 -0.17 -7.42 14.43
N LYS A 93 -0.27 -8.24 15.48
CA LYS A 93 0.87 -8.70 16.28
C LYS A 93 1.85 -9.55 15.50
N ASP A 94 1.41 -10.13 14.37
CA ASP A 94 2.25 -10.95 13.49
C ASP A 94 3.12 -10.08 12.57
N LEU A 95 2.85 -8.77 12.48
CA LEU A 95 3.73 -7.84 11.79
C LEU A 95 5.00 -7.51 12.61
N PRO A 96 6.15 -7.43 11.94
CA PRO A 96 7.35 -6.81 12.49
C PRO A 96 7.05 -5.45 13.13
N GLN A 97 7.74 -5.14 14.23
CA GLN A 97 7.52 -3.90 14.99
C GLN A 97 7.63 -2.65 14.12
N LEU A 98 8.56 -2.62 13.17
CA LEU A 98 8.73 -1.53 12.21
C LEU A 98 7.43 -1.21 11.45
N PHE A 99 6.75 -2.20 10.90
CA PHE A 99 5.50 -1.99 10.17
C PHE A 99 4.38 -1.53 11.10
N ARG A 100 4.29 -2.11 12.31
CA ARG A 100 3.32 -1.65 13.30
C ARG A 100 3.51 -0.18 13.68
N ASP A 101 4.76 0.27 13.80
CA ASP A 101 5.10 1.66 14.10
C ASP A 101 4.77 2.59 12.92
N ILE A 102 5.02 2.17 11.68
CA ILE A 102 4.65 2.92 10.47
C ILE A 102 3.14 3.13 10.38
N PHE A 103 2.35 2.09 10.65
CA PHE A 103 0.88 2.19 10.59
C PHE A 103 0.25 2.77 11.86
N LYS A 104 1.04 3.10 12.88
CA LYS A 104 0.50 3.63 14.12
C LYS A 104 -0.12 5.01 13.89
N GLY A 105 -1.44 5.08 14.01
CA GLY A 105 -2.20 6.31 13.73
C GLY A 105 -2.35 6.61 12.25
N ALA A 106 -2.04 5.66 11.35
CA ALA A 106 -2.36 5.78 9.94
C ALA A 106 -3.89 5.74 9.74
N PHE A 107 -4.39 6.61 8.87
CA PHE A 107 -5.80 6.69 8.51
C PHE A 107 -5.94 7.21 7.09
N LEU A 108 -7.11 7.01 6.48
CA LEU A 108 -7.46 7.61 5.19
C LEU A 108 -8.11 8.99 5.42
N PRO A 109 -7.50 10.11 4.99
CA PRO A 109 -7.99 11.44 5.31
C PRO A 109 -9.20 11.90 4.47
N PHE A 110 -9.71 11.06 3.58
CA PHE A 110 -10.86 11.37 2.72
C PHE A 110 -11.76 10.13 2.51
N LYS A 111 -12.99 10.35 2.06
CA LYS A 111 -13.99 9.28 1.82
C LYS A 111 -14.48 9.18 0.36
N ASP A 112 -13.87 9.95 -0.53
CA ASP A 112 -14.24 9.99 -1.94
C ASP A 112 -13.78 8.71 -2.66
N ALA A 113 -14.74 7.88 -3.04
CA ALA A 113 -14.46 6.58 -3.66
C ALA A 113 -13.78 6.70 -5.04
N ALA A 114 -14.09 7.75 -5.82
CA ALA A 114 -13.47 7.95 -7.12
C ALA A 114 -12.01 8.36 -6.98
N ILE A 115 -11.71 9.26 -6.03
CA ILE A 115 -10.32 9.62 -5.72
C ILE A 115 -9.55 8.44 -5.16
N LEU A 116 -10.15 7.65 -4.27
CA LEU A 116 -9.48 6.46 -3.75
C LEU A 116 -9.16 5.47 -4.87
N ASP A 117 -10.10 5.23 -5.79
CA ASP A 117 -9.89 4.31 -6.90
C ASP A 117 -8.71 4.75 -7.80
N LEU A 118 -8.62 6.04 -8.14
CA LEU A 118 -7.49 6.60 -8.89
C LEU A 118 -6.17 6.46 -8.10
N PHE A 119 -6.20 6.76 -6.81
CA PHE A 119 -5.04 6.64 -5.94
C PHE A 119 -4.53 5.20 -5.87
N LEU A 120 -5.41 4.23 -5.58
CA LEU A 120 -5.04 2.82 -5.48
C LEU A 120 -4.53 2.27 -6.82
N LYS A 121 -5.15 2.65 -7.95
CA LYS A 121 -4.64 2.31 -9.29
C LYS A 121 -3.24 2.89 -9.53
N GLY A 122 -3.01 4.15 -9.17
CA GLY A 122 -1.69 4.78 -9.29
C GLY A 122 -0.62 4.09 -8.44
N ILE A 123 -0.97 3.66 -7.21
CA ILE A 123 -0.09 2.85 -6.36
C ILE A 123 0.15 1.46 -6.98
N ASN A 124 -0.86 0.90 -7.65
CA ASN A 124 -0.76 -0.40 -8.28
C ASN A 124 0.26 -0.46 -9.44
N GLU A 125 0.58 0.68 -10.05
CA GLU A 125 1.59 0.81 -11.11
C GLU A 125 3.04 0.63 -10.63
N PHE A 126 3.26 0.60 -9.31
CA PHE A 126 4.56 0.28 -8.71
C PHE A 126 4.67 -1.22 -8.55
N LYS A 127 5.51 -1.86 -9.36
CA LYS A 127 5.81 -3.28 -9.23
C LYS A 127 6.97 -3.47 -8.27
N TYR A 128 6.81 -4.38 -7.32
CA TYR A 128 7.95 -4.91 -6.60
C TYR A 128 8.65 -5.93 -7.50
N GLU A 129 9.80 -5.56 -8.03
CA GLU A 129 10.71 -6.48 -8.70
C GLU A 129 11.68 -7.00 -7.64
N HIS A 130 11.63 -8.31 -7.37
CA HIS A 130 12.58 -8.96 -6.47
C HIS A 130 13.93 -9.01 -7.18
N ASN A 131 14.74 -7.94 -7.06
CA ASN A 131 16.12 -7.95 -7.52
C ASN A 131 16.95 -8.83 -6.57
N GLU A 132 17.04 -10.12 -6.89
CA GLU A 132 18.06 -11.02 -6.32
C GLU A 132 19.51 -10.57 -6.68
N GLU A 133 19.71 -9.51 -7.46
CA GLU A 133 21.05 -8.96 -7.79
C GLU A 133 21.72 -8.13 -6.67
N LEU A 134 21.10 -7.98 -5.50
CA LEU A 134 21.77 -7.31 -4.36
C LEU A 134 22.54 -8.28 -3.44
N GLY A 135 22.48 -9.60 -3.73
CA GLY A 135 23.17 -10.64 -2.97
C GLY A 135 24.61 -10.93 -3.40
N ASP A 136 25.01 -10.61 -4.64
CA ASP A 136 26.32 -11.00 -5.20
C ASP A 136 27.38 -9.87 -5.21
N ALA A 137 27.13 -8.76 -4.49
CA ALA A 137 28.13 -7.70 -4.29
C ALA A 137 29.08 -7.94 -3.10
N ARG A 138 29.16 -9.18 -2.58
CA ARG A 138 30.19 -9.61 -1.64
C ARG A 138 30.77 -10.96 -2.04
N ARG A 139 31.57 -10.95 -3.10
CA ARG A 139 32.67 -11.90 -3.27
C ARG A 139 33.90 -11.23 -3.87
#